data_AF-A0A451CJT8-F1
#
_entry.id   AF-A0A451CJT8-F1
#
_cell.length_a   1.000
_cell.length_b   1.000
_cell.length_c   1.000
_cell.angle_alpha   90.00
_cell.angle_beta   90.00
_cell.angle_gamma   90.00
#
_symmetry.space_group_name_H-M   'P 1'
#
loop_
_entity.id
_entity.type
_entity.pdbx_description
1 polymer ?
#
loop_
_entity_poly.entity_id
_entity_poly.type
_entity_poly.pdbx_seq_one_letter_code
_entity_poly.pdbx_strand_id
1 'polypeptide(L)'
;MPIMHAIVIDDRHIQLSIPLRISPGSNVVVSIPEPSEGDLVRESWLSASLTGLSCAYGESEPEYDSELVREPNPEYGNERR
;
A
#
# COMPACT_ATOMS: atom_id res chain seq x y z
N MET A 1 20.17 -5.26 1.95
CA MET A 1 20.48 -6.62 1.45
C MET A 1 20.70 -6.51 -0.05
N PRO A 2 21.75 -7.12 -0.63
CA PRO A 2 21.93 -7.11 -2.08
C PRO A 2 20.80 -7.90 -2.75
N ILE A 3 20.09 -7.28 -3.68
CA ILE A 3 19.10 -7.94 -4.53
C ILE A 3 19.86 -8.47 -5.75
N MET A 4 19.63 -9.72 -6.11
CA MET A 4 20.29 -10.34 -7.25
C MET A 4 19.28 -11.10 -8.10
N HIS A 5 19.43 -10.98 -9.42
CA HIS A 5 18.56 -11.66 -10.37
C HIS A 5 19.00 -13.11 -10.56
N ALA A 6 18.04 -14.02 -10.53
CA ALA A 6 18.24 -15.42 -10.82
C ALA A 6 17.07 -15.95 -11.63
N ILE A 7 17.30 -17.03 -12.38
CA ILE A 7 16.29 -17.73 -13.15
C ILE A 7 16.05 -19.08 -12.49
N VAL A 8 14.78 -19.47 -12.33
CA VAL A 8 14.41 -20.82 -11.87
C VAL A 8 14.60 -21.78 -13.04
N ILE A 9 15.42 -22.81 -12.84
CA ILE A 9 15.67 -23.85 -13.84
C ILE A 9 14.68 -25.00 -13.65
N ASP A 10 14.49 -25.41 -12.39
CA ASP A 10 13.53 -26.42 -11.96
C ASP A 10 13.16 -26.21 -10.47
N ASP A 11 12.48 -27.18 -9.85
CA ASP A 11 12.02 -27.15 -8.45
C ASP A 11 13.16 -27.21 -7.41
N ARG A 12 14.40 -27.47 -7.84
CA ARG A 12 15.57 -27.65 -6.96
C ARG A 12 16.74 -26.75 -7.31
N HIS A 13 16.72 -26.09 -8.46
CA HIS A 13 17.87 -25.34 -8.97
C HIS A 13 17.49 -23.94 -9.46
N ILE A 14 18.25 -22.94 -9.00
CA ILE A 14 18.23 -21.57 -9.53
C ILE A 14 19.59 -21.23 -10.13
N GLN A 15 19.59 -20.52 -11.26
CA GLN A 15 20.80 -20.03 -11.90
C GLN A 15 20.96 -18.53 -11.63
N LEU A 16 22.05 -18.16 -10.97
CA LEU A 16 22.37 -16.77 -10.67
C LEU A 16 22.83 -16.05 -11.95
N SER A 17 22.35 -14.82 -12.16
CA SER A 17 22.77 -14.01 -13.32
C SER A 17 24.25 -13.58 -13.22
N ILE A 18 24.77 -13.49 -11.99
CA ILE A 18 26.16 -13.13 -11.68
C ILE A 18 26.68 -14.10 -10.63
N PRO A 19 27.96 -14.55 -10.72
CA PRO A 19 28.54 -15.45 -9.72
C PRO A 19 28.56 -14.85 -8.31
N LEU A 20 28.10 -15.62 -7.32
CA LEU A 20 28.25 -15.28 -5.91
C LEU A 20 29.65 -15.64 -5.42
N ARG A 21 30.33 -14.72 -4.73
CA ARG A 21 31.65 -14.98 -4.12
C ARG A 21 31.51 -15.57 -2.72
N ILE A 22 30.81 -16.70 -2.60
CA ILE A 22 30.68 -17.46 -1.34
C ILE A 22 31.29 -18.85 -1.49
N SER A 23 31.79 -19.40 -0.38
CA SER A 23 32.36 -20.75 -0.36
C SER A 23 31.28 -21.81 -0.65
N PRO A 24 31.59 -22.85 -1.43
CA PRO A 24 30.69 -24.00 -1.58
C PRO A 24 30.26 -24.57 -0.22
N GLY A 25 28.98 -24.93 -0.07
CA GLY A 25 28.41 -25.44 1.19
C GLY A 25 27.92 -24.38 2.16
N SER A 26 28.07 -23.09 1.85
CA SER A 26 27.49 -22.00 2.65
C SER A 26 25.96 -22.03 2.59
N ASN A 27 25.30 -21.81 3.74
CA ASN A 27 23.85 -21.63 3.79
C ASN A 27 23.46 -20.27 3.21
N VAL A 28 22.39 -20.23 2.41
CA VAL A 28 21.83 -19.01 1.83
C VAL A 28 20.34 -18.93 2.13
N VAL A 29 19.83 -17.71 2.33
CA VAL A 29 18.39 -17.45 2.45
C VAL A 29 17.90 -16.90 1.12
N VAL A 30 16.87 -17.52 0.55
CA VAL A 30 16.24 -17.11 -0.70
C VAL A 30 14.89 -16.48 -0.36
N SER A 31 14.68 -15.25 -0.80
CA SER A 31 13.39 -14.57 -0.73
C SER A 31 12.79 -14.52 -2.12
N ILE A 32 11.63 -15.14 -2.30
CA ILE A 32 10.87 -15.09 -3.55
C ILE A 32 9.77 -14.05 -3.34
N PRO A 33 9.75 -12.92 -4.07
CA PRO A 33 8.62 -12.01 -4.00
C PRO A 33 7.39 -12.74 -4.54
N GLU A 34 6.28 -12.68 -3.82
CA GLU A 34 5.02 -13.19 -4.36
C GLU A 34 4.70 -12.45 -5.67
N PRO A 35 4.19 -13.15 -6.70
CA PRO A 35 3.55 -12.48 -7.82
C PRO A 35 2.49 -11.56 -7.22
N SER A 36 2.38 -10.33 -7.72
CA SER A 36 1.66 -9.23 -7.07
C SER A 36 0.18 -9.50 -6.78
N GLU A 37 -0.14 -10.30 -5.76
CA GLU A 37 -1.43 -10.22 -5.05
C GLU A 37 -1.60 -8.83 -4.43
N GLY A 38 -0.48 -8.15 -4.19
CA GLY A 38 -0.39 -6.76 -3.84
C GLY A 38 -1.10 -5.83 -4.82
N ASP A 39 -1.22 -6.16 -6.12
CA ASP A 39 -1.93 -5.30 -7.07
C ASP A 39 -3.44 -5.35 -6.85
N LEU A 40 -4.04 -6.53 -6.64
CA LEU A 40 -5.49 -6.64 -6.43
C LEU A 40 -5.92 -5.98 -5.11
N VAL A 41 -5.16 -6.20 -4.03
CA VAL A 41 -5.44 -5.56 -2.75
C VAL A 41 -5.24 -4.04 -2.88
N ARG A 42 -4.12 -3.59 -3.45
CA ARG A 42 -3.84 -2.16 -3.65
C ARG A 42 -4.89 -1.47 -4.51
N GLU A 43 -5.32 -2.07 -5.61
CA GLU A 43 -6.40 -1.56 -6.47
C GLU A 43 -7.71 -1.43 -5.68
N SER A 44 -8.04 -2.43 -4.87
CA SER A 44 -9.21 -2.36 -3.98
C SER A 44 -9.11 -1.19 -3.00
N TRP A 45 -7.95 -0.94 -2.39
CA TRP A 45 -7.73 0.18 -1.47
C TRP A 45 -7.80 1.53 -2.20
N LEU A 46 -7.22 1.63 -3.39
CA LEU A 46 -7.25 2.85 -4.20
C LEU A 46 -8.68 3.19 -4.63
N SER A 47 -9.44 2.19 -5.09
CA SER A 47 -10.84 2.36 -5.47
C SER A 47 -11.68 2.83 -4.29
N ALA A 48 -11.56 2.18 -3.12
CA ALA A 48 -12.29 2.57 -1.92
C ALA A 48 -11.92 4.00 -1.45
N SER A 49 -10.64 4.35 -1.53
CA SER A 49 -10.15 5.68 -1.15
C SER A 49 -10.71 6.76 -2.08
N LEU A 50 -10.73 6.51 -3.40
CA LEU A 50 -11.29 7.43 -4.38
C LEU A 50 -12.79 7.63 -4.15
N THR A 51 -13.54 6.55 -3.91
CA THR A 51 -14.97 6.63 -3.58
C THR A 51 -15.20 7.46 -2.31
N GLY A 52 -14.43 7.21 -1.25
CA GLY A 52 -14.54 7.99 -0.01
C GLY A 52 -14.27 9.48 -0.23
N LEU A 53 -13.26 9.82 -1.03
CA LEU A 53 -12.94 11.20 -1.37
C LEU A 53 -14.08 11.87 -2.16
N SER A 54 -14.65 11.17 -3.14
CA SER A 54 -15.79 11.68 -3.91
C SER A 54 -17.05 11.86 -3.06
N CYS A 55 -17.28 11.03 -2.04
CA CYS A 55 -18.39 11.22 -1.11
C CYS A 55 -18.16 12.40 -0.16
N ALA A 56 -16.92 12.67 0.22
CA ALA A 56 -16.58 13.74 1.17
C ALA A 56 -16.45 15.13 0.54
N TYR A 57 -16.12 15.22 -0.76
CA TYR A 57 -15.82 16.49 -1.43
C TYR A 57 -16.44 16.60 -2.84
N GLY A 58 -17.40 15.75 -3.17
CA GLY A 58 -18.11 15.77 -4.45
C GLY A 58 -19.50 16.38 -4.32
N GLU A 59 -20.24 16.42 -5.41
CA GLU A 59 -21.62 16.93 -5.46
C GLU A 59 -22.59 16.16 -4.53
N SER A 60 -22.19 14.99 -4.05
CA SER A 60 -22.95 14.17 -3.09
C SER A 60 -22.50 14.37 -1.64
N GLU A 61 -21.64 15.36 -1.36
CA GLU A 61 -21.26 15.74 -0.01
C GLU A 61 -22.53 16.13 0.79
N PRO A 62 -22.76 15.54 1.97
CA PRO A 62 -23.90 15.91 2.80
C PRO A 62 -23.67 17.31 3.41
N GLU A 63 -24.74 18.11 3.50
CA GLU A 63 -24.70 19.39 4.20
C GLU A 63 -24.48 19.16 5.70
N TYR A 64 -23.38 19.68 6.25
CA TYR A 64 -23.06 19.60 7.67
C TYR A 64 -23.58 20.83 8.41
N ASP A 65 -24.87 20.83 8.76
CA ASP A 65 -25.45 21.90 9.57
C ASP A 65 -24.92 21.88 11.02
N SER A 66 -24.92 23.05 11.64
CA SER A 66 -24.63 23.31 13.05
C SER A 66 -25.44 22.45 14.03
N GLU A 67 -26.61 21.94 13.62
CA GLU A 67 -27.41 21.00 14.42
C GLU A 67 -26.73 19.63 14.61
N LEU A 68 -25.79 19.26 13.73
CA LEU A 68 -24.99 18.02 13.86
C LEU A 68 -23.85 18.14 14.88
N VAL A 69 -23.58 19.36 15.38
CA VAL A 69 -22.54 19.60 16.36
C VAL A 69 -22.99 19.09 17.72
N ARG A 70 -22.38 17.99 18.19
CA ARG A 70 -22.71 17.39 19.49
C ARG A 70 -22.31 18.29 20.67
N GLU A 71 -21.11 18.87 20.62
CA GLU A 71 -20.59 19.80 21.63
C GLU A 71 -19.91 20.97 20.91
N PRO A 72 -20.40 22.21 21.07
CA PRO A 72 -19.83 23.37 20.39
C PRO A 72 -18.45 23.69 20.95
N ASN A 73 -17.48 23.94 20.07
CA ASN A 73 -16.14 24.36 20.46
C ASN A 73 -16.13 25.87 20.78
N PRO A 74 -15.93 26.30 22.04
CA PRO A 74 -15.98 27.71 22.43
C PRO A 74 -14.81 28.55 21.89
N GLU A 75 -13.71 27.92 21.47
CA GLU A 75 -12.57 28.59 20.85
C GLU A 75 -12.78 28.86 19.34
N TYR A 76 -13.82 28.24 18.75
CA TYR A 76 -14.16 28.41 17.34
C TYR A 76 -15.12 29.59 17.19
N GLY A 77 -14.58 30.78 16.95
CA GLY A 77 -15.38 31.99 16.72
C GLY A 77 -16.12 31.94 15.38
N ASN A 78 -17.45 31.80 15.40
CA ASN A 78 -18.32 31.85 14.22
C ASN A 78 -18.53 33.29 13.69
N GLU A 79 -17.49 34.12 13.62
CA GLU A 79 -17.60 35.56 13.28
C GLU A 79 -17.53 35.85 11.77
N ARG A 80 -17.77 34.85 10.91
CA ARG A 80 -17.86 35.06 9.45
C ARG A 80 -19.24 34.67 8.94
N ARG A 81 -20.19 35.59 9.08
CA ARG A 81 -21.34 35.77 8.17
C ARG A 81 -21.57 37.26 7.95
#